data_AF-A0A5J4WH52-F1
#
_entry.id   AF-A0A5J4WH52-F1
#
_cell.length_a   1.000
_cell.length_b   1.000
_cell.length_c   1.000
_cell.angle_alpha   90.00
_cell.angle_beta   90.00
_cell.angle_gamma   90.00
#
_symmetry.space_group_name_H-M   'P 1'
#
loop_
_entity.id
_entity.type
_entity.pdbx_description
1 polymer ?
#
loop_
_entity_poly.entity_id
_entity_poly.type
_entity_poly.pdbx_seq_one_letter_code
_entity_poly.pdbx_strand_id
1 'polypeptide(L)'
;MEGEILRLCDAFIAINIQPHDTASSIQFKFSFICLLIQSLQRLSTIVIHPVHMKCFELVYPLCTYKQIQDLIKLGLFNVLASSFKQNGLSQIQFSLTILEFVTKESSKQEKIGKKNLHLDIIEQQGIVTRLIELIVHNELNLSNYYIDLATLSLGYIYKALQLPGELGKIIVPRLKLIIASKPQTRTMTNALMALLWLSEHEQNYKIIAASSFFEKITWIIRIQDKMCEDVHHSIMILGNILSNTPEGEKRRIISLIPRDKLQDLVKASGDLSRHFTRVLHDLIG
;
A
#
# COMPACT_ATOMS: atom_id res chain seq x y z
N MET A 1 -10.90 -34.23 -4.89
CA MET A 1 -10.58 -33.05 -4.07
C MET A 1 -10.26 -31.81 -4.90
N GLU A 2 -9.16 -31.73 -5.66
CA GLU A 2 -8.82 -30.49 -6.41
C GLU A 2 -9.93 -30.05 -7.39
N GLY A 3 -10.44 -30.96 -8.22
CA GLY A 3 -11.56 -30.65 -9.13
C GLY A 3 -12.89 -30.31 -8.43
N GLU A 4 -13.06 -30.63 -7.15
CA GLU A 4 -14.23 -30.21 -6.38
C GLU A 4 -14.05 -28.78 -5.85
N ILE A 5 -12.86 -28.45 -5.36
CA ILE A 5 -12.51 -27.08 -4.94
C ILE A 5 -12.68 -26.11 -6.10
N LEU A 6 -12.23 -26.47 -7.30
CA LEU A 6 -12.40 -25.65 -8.51
C LEU A 6 -13.88 -25.40 -8.82
N ARG A 7 -14.70 -26.47 -8.85
CA ARG A 7 -16.15 -26.35 -9.09
C ARG A 7 -16.86 -25.50 -8.05
N LEU A 8 -16.45 -25.60 -6.78
CA LEU A 8 -16.98 -24.75 -5.70
C LEU A 8 -16.58 -23.28 -5.89
N CYS A 9 -15.36 -23.00 -6.35
CA CYS A 9 -14.89 -21.66 -6.65
C CYS A 9 -15.64 -21.05 -7.84
N ASP A 10 -15.88 -21.82 -8.90
CA ASP A 10 -16.68 -21.38 -10.05
C ASP A 10 -18.12 -21.06 -9.65
N ALA A 11 -18.76 -21.95 -8.88
CA ALA A 11 -20.11 -21.71 -8.36
C ALA A 11 -20.14 -20.47 -7.46
N PHE A 12 -19.15 -20.31 -6.59
CA PHE A 12 -19.01 -19.13 -5.73
C PHE A 12 -18.90 -17.85 -6.56
N ILE A 13 -18.05 -17.82 -7.59
CA ILE A 13 -17.90 -16.66 -8.47
C ILE A 13 -19.21 -16.36 -9.19
N ALA A 14 -19.87 -17.38 -9.77
CA ALA A 14 -21.11 -17.22 -10.51
C ALA A 14 -22.23 -16.56 -9.66
N ILE A 15 -22.36 -16.96 -8.40
CA ILE A 15 -23.36 -16.40 -7.47
C ILE A 15 -23.01 -14.95 -7.06
N ASN A 16 -21.72 -14.61 -7.04
CA ASN A 16 -21.24 -13.30 -6.55
C ASN A 16 -21.01 -12.25 -7.64
N ILE A 17 -21.29 -12.57 -8.91
CA ILE A 17 -21.27 -11.58 -10.00
C ILE A 17 -22.40 -10.55 -9.84
N GLN A 18 -23.51 -10.90 -9.16
CA GLN A 18 -24.59 -9.96 -8.87
C GLN A 18 -24.42 -9.31 -7.49
N PRO A 19 -24.49 -7.97 -7.38
CA PRO A 19 -24.30 -7.27 -6.12
C PRO A 19 -25.52 -7.48 -5.20
N HIS A 20 -25.42 -8.45 -4.30
CA HIS A 20 -26.30 -8.60 -3.15
C HIS A 20 -25.47 -8.41 -1.88
N ASP A 21 -25.38 -7.16 -1.43
CA ASP A 21 -24.57 -6.76 -0.27
C ASP A 21 -25.41 -6.71 1.01
N THR A 22 -25.94 -7.87 1.42
CA THR A 22 -26.49 -8.05 2.76
C THR A 22 -25.39 -8.46 3.74
N ALA A 23 -25.54 -8.13 5.03
CA ALA A 23 -24.58 -8.56 6.06
C ALA A 23 -24.42 -10.09 6.12
N SER A 24 -25.50 -10.84 5.89
CA SER A 24 -25.47 -12.30 5.80
C SER A 24 -24.68 -12.80 4.59
N SER A 25 -24.76 -12.11 3.46
CA SER A 25 -23.97 -12.37 2.25
C SER A 25 -22.47 -12.17 2.51
N ILE A 26 -22.07 -11.10 3.21
CA ILE A 26 -20.66 -10.85 3.55
C ILE A 26 -20.08 -11.95 4.46
N GLN A 27 -20.81 -12.36 5.50
CA GLN A 27 -20.35 -13.41 6.41
C GLN A 27 -20.19 -14.76 5.70
N PHE A 28 -21.10 -15.10 4.79
CA PHE A 28 -20.99 -16.30 3.96
C PHE A 28 -19.75 -16.25 3.07
N LYS A 29 -19.54 -15.14 2.34
CA LYS A 29 -18.36 -14.92 1.49
C LYS A 29 -17.05 -15.07 2.26
N PHE A 30 -16.97 -14.44 3.43
CA PHE A 30 -15.79 -14.55 4.30
C PHE A 30 -15.54 -15.99 4.75
N SER A 31 -16.59 -16.69 5.21
CA SER A 31 -16.47 -18.09 5.68
C SER A 31 -16.00 -19.03 4.56
N PHE A 32 -16.49 -18.83 3.33
CA PHE A 32 -16.02 -19.58 2.16
C PHE A 32 -14.52 -19.38 1.93
N ILE A 33 -14.03 -18.14 1.99
CA ILE A 33 -12.60 -17.84 1.83
C ILE A 33 -11.75 -18.46 2.93
N CYS A 34 -12.20 -18.44 4.18
CA CYS A 34 -11.51 -19.12 5.28
C CYS A 34 -11.33 -20.63 4.99
N LEU A 35 -12.41 -21.29 4.56
CA LEU A 35 -12.37 -22.72 4.18
C LEU A 35 -11.47 -22.96 2.97
N LEU A 36 -11.49 -22.06 1.99
CA LEU A 36 -10.63 -22.13 0.82
C LEU A 36 -9.16 -22.05 1.22
N ILE A 37 -8.75 -21.07 2.04
CA ILE A 37 -7.36 -20.99 2.53
C ILE A 37 -6.96 -22.28 3.23
N GLN A 38 -7.76 -22.75 4.19
CA GLN A 38 -7.44 -23.96 4.95
C GLN A 38 -7.30 -25.19 4.05
N SER A 39 -8.18 -25.31 3.04
CA SER A 39 -8.10 -26.38 2.04
C SER A 39 -6.84 -26.26 1.20
N LEU A 40 -6.49 -25.03 0.79
CA LEU A 40 -5.28 -24.73 0.02
C LEU A 40 -3.98 -24.90 0.82
N GLN A 41 -4.03 -24.95 2.15
CA GLN A 41 -2.86 -25.21 2.98
C GLN A 41 -2.63 -26.68 3.29
N ARG A 42 -3.68 -27.50 3.28
CA ARG A 42 -3.60 -28.91 3.69
C ARG A 42 -2.97 -29.82 2.65
N LEU A 43 -2.93 -29.40 1.40
CA LEU A 43 -2.38 -30.21 0.33
C LEU A 43 -0.94 -29.76 0.07
N SER A 44 -0.02 -30.71 0.06
CA SER A 44 1.42 -30.48 -0.02
C SER A 44 1.92 -29.96 -1.38
N THR A 45 1.11 -30.04 -2.45
CA THR A 45 1.53 -29.75 -3.83
C THR A 45 0.50 -28.97 -4.66
N ILE A 46 -0.30 -28.08 -4.06
CA ILE A 46 -1.37 -27.42 -4.84
C ILE A 46 -0.84 -26.44 -5.87
N VAL A 47 -1.38 -26.60 -7.07
CA VAL A 47 -1.45 -25.56 -8.09
C VAL A 47 -2.53 -24.55 -7.70
N ILE A 48 -2.13 -23.30 -7.42
CA ILE A 48 -3.04 -22.21 -7.11
C ILE A 48 -3.62 -21.73 -8.45
N HIS A 49 -4.82 -22.17 -8.75
CA HIS A 49 -5.52 -21.77 -9.97
C HIS A 49 -5.99 -20.32 -9.91
N PRO A 50 -6.09 -19.62 -11.06
CA PRO A 50 -6.61 -18.25 -11.11
C PRO A 50 -8.00 -18.11 -10.49
N VAL A 51 -8.83 -19.15 -10.59
CA VAL A 51 -10.18 -19.17 -10.01
C VAL A 51 -10.15 -19.05 -8.48
N HIS A 52 -9.17 -19.68 -7.81
CA HIS A 52 -9.00 -19.53 -6.36
C HIS A 52 -8.74 -18.07 -6.02
N MET A 53 -7.78 -17.46 -6.72
CA MET A 53 -7.38 -16.07 -6.53
C MET A 53 -8.50 -15.08 -6.86
N LYS A 54 -9.34 -15.39 -7.85
CA LYS A 54 -10.53 -14.61 -8.16
C LYS A 54 -11.56 -14.64 -7.03
N CYS A 55 -11.74 -15.77 -6.33
CA CYS A 55 -12.59 -15.80 -5.14
C CYS A 55 -12.08 -14.84 -4.07
N PHE A 56 -10.78 -14.84 -3.78
CA PHE A 56 -10.19 -13.88 -2.84
C PHE A 56 -10.44 -12.44 -3.27
N GLU A 57 -10.25 -12.13 -4.56
CA GLU A 57 -10.46 -10.78 -5.12
C GLU A 57 -11.87 -10.23 -4.86
N LEU A 58 -12.89 -11.09 -4.95
CA LEU A 58 -14.29 -10.72 -4.72
C LEU A 58 -14.63 -10.43 -3.26
N VAL A 59 -13.84 -10.96 -2.32
CA VAL A 59 -14.17 -10.94 -0.89
C VAL A 59 -13.29 -9.99 -0.10
N TYR A 60 -12.00 -9.87 -0.41
CA TYR A 60 -11.09 -9.05 0.38
C TYR A 60 -11.54 -7.59 0.53
N PRO A 61 -12.15 -6.92 -0.47
CA PRO A 61 -12.59 -5.52 -0.31
C PRO A 61 -13.72 -5.36 0.72
N LEU A 62 -14.41 -6.46 1.07
CA LEU A 62 -15.51 -6.51 2.03
C LEU A 62 -15.03 -6.86 3.44
N CYS A 63 -13.76 -7.25 3.60
CA CYS A 63 -13.22 -7.66 4.88
C CYS A 63 -12.92 -6.45 5.77
N THR A 64 -13.37 -6.52 7.02
CA THR A 64 -12.85 -5.69 8.10
C THR A 64 -11.38 -6.03 8.39
N TYR A 65 -10.66 -5.13 9.06
CA TYR A 65 -9.28 -5.42 9.47
C TYR A 65 -9.16 -6.69 10.32
N LYS A 66 -10.10 -6.94 11.24
CA LYS A 66 -10.13 -8.17 12.04
C LYS A 66 -10.22 -9.42 11.15
N GLN A 67 -11.10 -9.38 10.14
CA GLN A 67 -11.22 -10.47 9.18
C GLN A 67 -9.94 -10.67 8.37
N ILE A 68 -9.25 -9.60 7.95
CA ILE A 68 -7.93 -9.69 7.30
C ILE A 68 -6.92 -10.41 8.20
N GLN A 69 -6.86 -10.04 9.49
CA GLN A 69 -5.98 -10.70 10.46
C GLN A 69 -6.31 -12.20 10.60
N ASP A 70 -7.59 -12.56 10.58
CA ASP A 70 -8.01 -13.95 10.63
C ASP A 70 -7.58 -14.71 9.36
N LEU A 71 -7.70 -14.12 8.16
CA LEU A 71 -7.19 -14.72 6.91
C LEU A 71 -5.66 -14.90 6.96
N ILE A 72 -4.93 -13.94 7.52
CA ILE A 72 -3.47 -14.03 7.69
C ILE A 72 -3.10 -15.17 8.66
N LYS A 73 -3.82 -15.33 9.77
CA LYS A 73 -3.62 -16.45 10.71
C LYS A 73 -3.94 -17.80 10.09
N LEU A 74 -4.92 -17.85 9.19
CA LEU A 74 -5.19 -19.02 8.36
C LEU A 74 -4.13 -19.22 7.26
N GLY A 75 -3.21 -18.27 7.11
CA GLY A 75 -2.03 -18.34 6.25
C GLY A 75 -2.29 -17.95 4.80
N LEU A 76 -3.06 -16.88 4.61
CA LEU A 76 -3.18 -16.15 3.35
C LEU A 76 -1.82 -15.85 2.70
N PHE A 77 -0.81 -15.41 3.46
CA PHE A 77 0.51 -15.12 2.87
C PHE A 77 1.21 -16.35 2.28
N ASN A 78 1.01 -17.54 2.86
CA ASN A 78 1.52 -18.78 2.27
C ASN A 78 0.84 -19.09 0.93
N VAL A 79 -0.47 -18.85 0.83
CA VAL A 79 -1.23 -19.00 -0.43
C VAL A 79 -0.73 -18.00 -1.48
N LEU A 80 -0.52 -16.73 -1.11
CA LEU A 80 0.02 -15.71 -2.00
C LEU A 80 1.44 -16.07 -2.47
N ALA A 81 2.32 -16.48 -1.55
CA ALA A 81 3.67 -16.90 -1.88
C ALA A 81 3.69 -18.10 -2.83
N SER A 82 2.80 -19.07 -2.62
CA SER A 82 2.64 -20.24 -3.50
C SER A 82 2.13 -19.84 -4.89
N SER A 83 1.16 -18.93 -4.94
CA SER A 83 0.65 -18.35 -6.19
C SER A 83 1.73 -17.64 -7.00
N PHE A 84 2.57 -16.84 -6.33
CA PHE A 84 3.70 -16.14 -6.94
C PHE A 84 4.75 -17.05 -7.57
N LYS A 85 4.99 -18.24 -6.98
CA LYS A 85 5.97 -19.23 -7.48
C LYS A 85 5.54 -19.91 -8.78
N GLN A 86 4.25 -19.89 -9.12
CA GLN A 86 3.71 -20.61 -10.26
C GLN A 86 3.81 -19.84 -11.59
N ASN A 87 4.27 -18.58 -11.56
CA ASN A 87 4.54 -17.75 -12.74
C ASN A 87 3.37 -17.58 -13.73
N GLY A 88 2.14 -17.92 -13.33
CA GLY A 88 0.94 -17.66 -14.11
C GLY A 88 0.57 -16.18 -14.05
N LEU A 89 0.40 -15.56 -15.22
CA LEU A 89 0.13 -14.12 -15.33
C LEU A 89 -1.10 -13.72 -14.50
N SER A 90 -2.23 -14.39 -14.68
CA SER A 90 -3.47 -14.09 -13.95
C SER A 90 -3.33 -14.31 -12.45
N GLN A 91 -2.65 -15.37 -12.01
CA GLN A 91 -2.36 -15.63 -10.60
C GLN A 91 -1.60 -14.48 -9.97
N ILE A 92 -0.53 -14.01 -10.64
CA ILE A 92 0.30 -12.91 -10.15
C ILE A 92 -0.51 -11.62 -10.09
N GLN A 93 -1.31 -11.33 -11.12
CA GLN A 93 -2.19 -10.16 -11.14
C GLN A 93 -3.13 -10.13 -9.95
N PHE A 94 -3.87 -11.22 -9.69
CA PHE A 94 -4.77 -11.29 -8.53
C PHE A 94 -4.00 -11.24 -7.20
N SER A 95 -2.85 -11.91 -7.12
CA SER A 95 -2.02 -11.93 -5.91
C SER A 95 -1.51 -10.53 -5.54
N LEU A 96 -1.09 -9.75 -6.53
CA LEU A 96 -0.65 -8.37 -6.32
C LEU A 96 -1.80 -7.47 -5.85
N THR A 97 -2.99 -7.63 -6.41
CA THR A 97 -4.18 -6.88 -5.99
C THR A 97 -4.54 -7.18 -4.53
N ILE A 98 -4.55 -8.45 -4.13
CA ILE A 98 -4.86 -8.86 -2.75
C ILE A 98 -3.76 -8.39 -1.80
N LEU A 99 -2.49 -8.55 -2.20
CA LEU A 99 -1.35 -8.18 -1.36
C LEU A 99 -1.29 -6.67 -1.11
N GLU A 100 -1.51 -5.84 -2.13
CA GLU A 100 -1.53 -4.37 -1.97
C GLU A 100 -2.57 -3.97 -0.92
N PHE A 101 -3.79 -4.51 -1.04
CA PHE A 101 -4.85 -4.19 -0.09
C PHE A 101 -4.52 -4.67 1.33
N VAL A 102 -4.10 -5.92 1.49
CA VAL A 102 -3.83 -6.51 2.81
C VAL A 102 -2.67 -5.80 3.50
N THR A 103 -1.61 -5.47 2.76
CA THR A 103 -0.46 -4.75 3.30
C THR A 103 -0.81 -3.29 3.63
N LYS A 104 -1.62 -2.63 2.79
CA LYS A 104 -2.18 -1.30 3.06
C LYS A 104 -2.98 -1.28 4.36
N GLU A 105 -3.99 -2.13 4.47
CA GLU A 105 -4.87 -2.15 5.64
C GLU A 105 -4.09 -2.56 6.89
N SER A 106 -3.12 -3.46 6.77
CA SER A 106 -2.24 -3.80 7.91
C SER A 106 -1.41 -2.62 8.38
N SER A 107 -0.77 -1.90 7.47
CA SER A 107 0.04 -0.73 7.80
C SER A 107 -0.78 0.45 8.33
N LYS A 108 -2.03 0.61 7.88
CA LYS A 108 -2.94 1.67 8.34
C LYS A 108 -3.31 1.55 9.82
N GLN A 109 -3.34 0.33 10.35
CA GLN A 109 -3.76 0.05 11.73
C GLN A 109 -2.60 0.20 12.72
N GLU A 110 -1.37 0.21 12.21
CA GLU A 110 -0.19 0.49 13.00
C GLU A 110 -0.08 1.98 13.33
N LYS A 111 0.35 2.27 14.56
CA LYS A 111 0.61 3.65 14.99
C LYS A 111 1.73 4.27 14.16
N ILE A 112 1.75 5.60 14.07
CA ILE A 112 2.86 6.35 13.45
C ILE A 112 4.18 5.93 14.10
N GLY A 113 5.20 5.67 13.27
CA GLY A 113 6.51 5.21 13.69
C GLY A 113 6.59 3.73 14.05
N LYS A 114 5.52 2.94 13.82
CA LYS A 114 5.53 1.48 14.00
C LYS A 114 5.58 0.75 12.67
N LYS A 115 6.44 -0.28 12.61
CA LYS A 115 6.59 -1.14 11.43
C LYS A 115 5.31 -1.94 11.17
N ASN A 116 5.10 -2.35 9.93
CA ASN A 116 4.04 -3.31 9.59
C ASN A 116 4.25 -4.61 10.39
N LEU A 117 3.22 -5.05 11.13
CA LEU A 117 3.28 -6.23 11.99
C LEU A 117 3.62 -7.53 11.25
N HIS A 118 3.30 -7.59 9.95
CA HIS A 118 3.44 -8.81 9.15
C HIS A 118 4.71 -8.87 8.31
N LEU A 119 5.60 -7.87 8.42
CA LEU A 119 6.85 -7.83 7.66
C LEU A 119 7.61 -9.16 7.73
N ASP A 120 7.85 -9.65 8.95
CA ASP A 120 8.72 -10.80 9.19
C ASP A 120 8.15 -12.07 8.49
N ILE A 121 6.82 -12.24 8.49
CA ILE A 121 6.13 -13.35 7.79
C ILE A 121 6.22 -13.16 6.27
N ILE A 122 6.01 -11.95 5.76
CA ILE A 122 6.06 -11.65 4.33
C ILE A 122 7.47 -11.88 3.77
N GLU A 123 8.51 -11.48 4.51
CA GLU A 123 9.92 -11.73 4.17
C GLU A 123 10.24 -13.23 4.22
N GLN A 124 9.86 -13.94 5.28
CA GLN A 124 10.09 -15.38 5.42
C GLN A 124 9.46 -16.19 4.26
N GLN A 125 8.30 -15.75 3.76
CA GLN A 125 7.61 -16.38 2.64
C GLN A 125 8.22 -16.03 1.27
N GLY A 126 9.26 -15.19 1.22
CA GLY A 126 9.93 -14.77 -0.01
C GLY A 126 9.11 -13.81 -0.88
N ILE A 127 8.03 -13.24 -0.33
CA ILE A 127 7.14 -12.32 -1.09
C ILE A 127 7.90 -11.05 -1.44
N VAL A 128 8.67 -10.47 -0.51
CA VAL A 128 9.47 -9.25 -0.76
C VAL A 128 10.42 -9.45 -1.94
N THR A 129 11.20 -10.53 -1.92
CA THR A 129 12.11 -10.90 -3.02
C THR A 129 11.37 -10.97 -4.35
N ARG A 130 10.21 -11.64 -4.37
CA ARG A 130 9.43 -11.76 -5.60
C ARG A 130 8.92 -10.41 -6.12
N LEU A 131 8.45 -9.52 -5.24
CA LEU A 131 8.00 -8.19 -5.67
C LEU A 131 9.13 -7.39 -6.33
N ILE A 132 10.34 -7.49 -5.79
CA ILE A 132 11.52 -6.83 -6.34
C ILE A 132 11.84 -7.39 -7.74
N GLU A 133 11.84 -8.71 -7.90
CA GLU A 133 12.05 -9.35 -9.20
C GLU A 133 11.02 -8.89 -10.24
N LEU A 134 9.73 -8.83 -9.86
CA LEU A 134 8.66 -8.37 -10.74
C LEU A 134 8.87 -6.91 -11.17
N ILE A 135 9.31 -6.03 -10.27
CA ILE A 135 9.57 -4.62 -10.56
C ILE A 135 10.80 -4.45 -11.45
N VAL A 136 11.89 -5.18 -11.18
CA VAL A 136 13.20 -4.98 -11.83
C VAL A 136 13.26 -5.69 -13.18
N HIS A 137 12.83 -6.95 -13.25
CA HIS A 137 13.00 -7.78 -14.44
C HIS A 137 11.76 -7.78 -15.33
N ASN A 138 10.57 -7.59 -14.76
CA ASN A 138 9.29 -7.64 -15.46
C ASN A 138 9.17 -8.82 -16.46
N GLU A 139 9.64 -10.00 -16.08
CA GLU A 139 9.78 -11.17 -16.97
C GLU A 139 8.47 -11.61 -17.62
N LEU A 140 7.33 -11.27 -17.01
CA LEU A 140 5.99 -11.65 -17.44
C LEU A 140 5.28 -10.56 -18.25
N ASN A 141 5.99 -9.49 -18.64
CA ASN A 141 5.41 -8.33 -19.33
C ASN A 141 4.18 -7.77 -18.60
N LEU A 142 4.27 -7.67 -17.28
CA LEU A 142 3.21 -7.08 -16.47
C LEU A 142 2.96 -5.64 -16.93
N SER A 143 1.68 -5.27 -16.96
CA SER A 143 1.31 -3.89 -17.22
C SER A 143 1.83 -2.99 -16.09
N ASN A 144 2.05 -1.71 -16.40
CA ASN A 144 2.48 -0.72 -15.40
C ASN A 144 1.57 -0.69 -14.18
N TYR A 145 0.28 -0.98 -14.33
CA TYR A 145 -0.63 -1.07 -13.20
C TYR A 145 -0.19 -2.11 -12.15
N TYR A 146 0.17 -3.32 -12.57
CA TYR A 146 0.60 -4.37 -11.64
C TYR A 146 2.00 -4.13 -11.05
N ILE A 147 2.91 -3.54 -11.83
CA ILE A 147 4.20 -3.07 -11.31
C ILE A 147 4.01 -2.01 -10.23
N ASP A 148 3.02 -1.13 -10.41
CA ASP A 148 2.70 -0.11 -9.41
C ASP A 148 2.10 -0.75 -8.16
N LEU A 149 1.21 -1.75 -8.26
CA LEU A 149 0.71 -2.49 -7.09
C LEU A 149 1.83 -3.19 -6.30
N ALA A 150 2.80 -3.80 -7.00
CA ALA A 150 3.98 -4.38 -6.37
C ALA A 150 4.79 -3.33 -5.61
N THR A 151 5.01 -2.16 -6.23
CA THR A 151 5.74 -1.04 -5.64
C THR A 151 5.02 -0.47 -4.41
N LEU A 152 3.71 -0.28 -4.51
CA LEU A 152 2.86 0.17 -3.41
C LEU A 152 2.92 -0.80 -2.23
N SER A 153 2.79 -2.10 -2.51
CA SER A 153 2.91 -3.15 -1.49
C SER A 153 4.23 -3.06 -0.73
N LEU A 154 5.36 -2.90 -1.42
CA LEU A 154 6.67 -2.71 -0.78
C LEU A 154 6.72 -1.44 0.08
N GLY A 155 6.16 -0.33 -0.41
CA GLY A 155 6.07 0.90 0.37
C GLY A 155 5.24 0.74 1.66
N TYR A 156 4.19 -0.09 1.62
CA TYR A 156 3.38 -0.41 2.79
C TYR A 156 4.08 -1.37 3.75
N ILE A 157 4.73 -2.40 3.23
CA ILE A 157 5.50 -3.39 3.99
C ILE A 157 6.62 -2.71 4.79
N TYR A 158 7.37 -1.78 4.18
CA TYR A 158 8.48 -1.05 4.81
C TYR A 158 8.05 0.22 5.57
N LYS A 159 6.78 0.36 5.95
CA LYS A 159 6.31 1.45 6.81
C LYS A 159 7.24 1.64 8.02
N ALA A 160 7.64 2.88 8.29
CA ALA A 160 8.48 3.28 9.42
C ALA A 160 9.80 2.49 9.57
N LEU A 161 10.31 1.88 8.49
CA LEU A 161 11.59 1.19 8.48
C LEU A 161 12.55 1.83 7.49
N GLN A 162 13.84 1.73 7.79
CA GLN A 162 14.88 2.05 6.84
C GLN A 162 14.72 1.15 5.61
N LEU A 163 14.67 1.75 4.42
CA LEU A 163 14.78 1.00 3.18
C LEU A 163 16.19 0.44 3.02
N PRO A 164 16.36 -0.87 2.79
CA PRO A 164 17.65 -1.43 2.41
C PRO A 164 18.20 -0.71 1.17
N GLY A 165 19.52 -0.48 1.12
CA GLY A 165 20.15 0.48 0.21
C GLY A 165 19.68 0.43 -1.25
N GLU A 166 19.71 -0.75 -1.89
CA GLU A 166 19.25 -0.91 -3.28
C GLU A 166 17.73 -0.84 -3.42
N LEU A 167 16.97 -1.28 -2.42
CA LEU A 167 15.50 -1.21 -2.43
C LEU A 167 15.02 0.24 -2.44
N GLY A 168 15.70 1.12 -1.69
CA GLY A 168 15.41 2.55 -1.71
C GLY A 168 15.48 3.14 -3.12
N LYS A 169 16.48 2.73 -3.91
CA LYS A 169 16.71 3.21 -5.29
C LYS A 169 15.68 2.67 -6.29
N ILE A 170 14.95 1.61 -5.94
CA ILE A 170 13.90 1.02 -6.79
C ILE A 170 12.53 1.61 -6.39
N ILE A 171 12.18 1.51 -5.11
CA ILE A 171 10.84 1.81 -4.60
C ILE A 171 10.55 3.31 -4.70
N VAL A 172 11.44 4.17 -4.19
CA VAL A 172 11.16 5.60 -4.07
C VAL A 172 11.05 6.28 -5.45
N PRO A 173 11.96 6.07 -6.42
CA PRO A 173 11.78 6.64 -7.76
C PRO A 173 10.50 6.18 -8.45
N ARG A 174 10.11 4.91 -8.28
CA ARG A 174 8.87 4.39 -8.87
C ARG A 174 7.62 5.01 -8.23
N LEU A 175 7.57 5.15 -6.91
CA LEU A 175 6.48 5.86 -6.23
C LEU A 175 6.37 7.32 -6.69
N LYS A 176 7.50 8.01 -6.86
CA LYS A 176 7.53 9.38 -7.43
C LYS A 176 7.04 9.42 -8.88
N LEU A 177 7.36 8.40 -9.68
CA LEU A 177 6.88 8.28 -11.05
C LEU A 177 5.36 8.07 -11.08
N ILE A 178 4.81 7.24 -10.19
CA ILE A 178 3.35 7.05 -10.05
C ILE A 178 2.66 8.38 -9.77
N ILE A 179 3.19 9.15 -8.81
CA ILE A 179 2.64 10.46 -8.45
C ILE A 179 2.66 11.43 -9.65
N ALA A 180 3.75 11.44 -10.41
CA ALA A 180 3.90 12.34 -11.55
C ALA A 180 3.07 11.94 -12.78
N SER A 181 2.89 10.63 -13.02
CA SER A 181 2.27 10.11 -14.25
C SER A 181 0.77 9.82 -14.12
N LYS A 182 0.23 9.79 -12.89
CA LYS A 182 -1.17 9.44 -12.64
C LYS A 182 -1.89 10.47 -11.75
N PRO A 183 -1.86 11.77 -12.11
CA PRO A 183 -2.44 12.82 -11.28
C PRO A 183 -3.93 12.55 -11.00
N GLN A 184 -4.38 12.88 -9.78
CA GLN A 184 -5.78 12.78 -9.37
C GLN A 184 -6.40 11.37 -9.48
N THR A 185 -5.57 10.33 -9.41
CA THR A 185 -6.04 8.94 -9.37
C THR A 185 -5.86 8.33 -7.98
N ARG A 186 -6.67 7.33 -7.65
CA ARG A 186 -6.48 6.51 -6.44
C ARG A 186 -5.07 5.92 -6.34
N THR A 187 -4.44 5.62 -7.48
CA THR A 187 -3.05 5.09 -7.52
C THR A 187 -2.04 6.14 -7.05
N MET A 188 -2.22 7.41 -7.42
CA MET A 188 -1.40 8.51 -6.90
C MET A 188 -1.60 8.69 -5.40
N THR A 189 -2.85 8.72 -4.92
CA THR A 189 -3.16 8.82 -3.49
C THR A 189 -2.48 7.71 -2.69
N ASN A 190 -2.55 6.49 -3.20
CA ASN A 190 -1.89 5.33 -2.62
C ASN A 190 -0.36 5.46 -2.61
N ALA A 191 0.25 6.04 -3.66
CA ALA A 191 1.69 6.27 -3.72
C ALA A 191 2.16 7.38 -2.77
N LEU A 192 1.37 8.46 -2.62
CA LEU A 192 1.60 9.48 -1.60
C LEU A 192 1.56 8.85 -0.21
N MET A 193 0.54 8.06 0.09
CA MET A 193 0.43 7.37 1.37
C MET A 193 1.60 6.38 1.62
N ALA A 194 2.07 5.68 0.60
CA ALA A 194 3.26 4.82 0.70
C ALA A 194 4.51 5.64 1.05
N LEU A 195 4.76 6.75 0.34
CA LEU A 195 5.89 7.65 0.65
C LEU A 195 5.75 8.28 2.04
N LEU A 196 4.53 8.62 2.47
CA LEU A 196 4.26 9.09 3.82
C LEU A 196 4.73 8.06 4.85
N TRP A 197 4.30 6.81 4.73
CA TRP A 197 4.69 5.76 5.68
C TRP A 197 6.19 5.44 5.64
N LEU A 198 6.82 5.50 4.47
CA LEU A 198 8.28 5.37 4.37
C LEU A 198 9.00 6.54 5.04
N SER A 199 8.46 7.75 4.96
CA SER A 199 9.02 8.94 5.62
C SER A 199 8.86 8.94 7.14
N GLU A 200 8.17 7.96 7.73
CA GLU A 200 8.18 7.83 9.19
C GLU A 200 9.55 7.40 9.75
N HIS A 201 10.45 6.90 8.88
CA HIS A 201 11.82 6.59 9.24
C HIS A 201 12.81 7.62 8.70
N GLU A 202 13.70 8.13 9.56
CA GLU A 202 14.51 9.30 9.23
C GLU A 202 15.51 9.10 8.09
N GLN A 203 16.08 7.92 8.00
CA GLN A 203 17.08 7.61 6.98
C GLN A 203 16.49 7.55 5.56
N ASN A 204 15.16 7.48 5.43
CA ASN A 204 14.49 7.53 4.14
C ASN A 204 14.33 8.96 3.62
N TYR A 205 14.51 10.00 4.45
CA TYR A 205 14.30 11.39 4.02
C TYR A 205 15.15 11.79 2.85
N LYS A 206 16.45 11.48 2.88
CA LYS A 206 17.38 11.91 1.83
C LYS A 206 16.95 11.41 0.45
N ILE A 207 16.51 10.15 0.35
CA ILE A 207 16.09 9.56 -0.92
C ILE A 207 14.70 10.04 -1.36
N ILE A 208 13.78 10.29 -0.41
CA ILE A 208 12.46 10.87 -0.70
C ILE A 208 12.59 12.34 -1.12
N ALA A 209 13.45 13.12 -0.48
CA ALA A 209 13.68 14.54 -0.79
C ALA A 209 14.40 14.78 -2.12
N ALA A 210 15.12 13.77 -2.65
CA ALA A 210 15.86 13.90 -3.89
C ALA A 210 14.98 14.20 -5.12
N SER A 211 15.61 14.71 -6.19
CA SER A 211 15.02 14.82 -7.54
C SER A 211 13.75 15.67 -7.64
N SER A 212 13.86 16.97 -7.29
CA SER A 212 12.79 17.98 -7.40
C SER A 212 11.42 17.57 -6.83
N PHE A 213 11.39 16.59 -5.92
CA PHE A 213 10.14 16.02 -5.42
C PHE A 213 9.30 17.06 -4.65
N PHE A 214 9.95 18.00 -3.97
CA PHE A 214 9.28 19.11 -3.29
C PHE A 214 8.49 20.01 -4.23
N GLU A 215 8.95 20.25 -5.46
CA GLU A 215 8.21 21.06 -6.44
C GLU A 215 6.91 20.37 -6.82
N LYS A 216 6.92 19.04 -6.93
CA LYS A 216 5.71 18.25 -7.22
C LYS A 216 4.75 18.24 -6.04
N ILE A 217 5.25 18.02 -4.83
CA ILE A 217 4.43 18.02 -3.62
C ILE A 217 3.80 19.40 -3.39
N THR A 218 4.57 20.47 -3.57
CA THR A 218 4.06 21.85 -3.44
C THR A 218 3.05 22.18 -4.54
N TRP A 219 3.24 21.67 -5.77
CA TRP A 219 2.24 21.78 -6.83
C TRP A 219 0.92 21.08 -6.46
N ILE A 220 0.95 19.86 -5.93
CA ILE A 220 -0.26 19.14 -5.47
C ILE A 220 -1.02 19.97 -4.41
N ILE A 221 -0.30 20.57 -3.46
CA ILE A 221 -0.88 21.40 -2.40
C ILE A 221 -1.51 22.68 -3.00
N ARG A 222 -0.89 23.26 -4.02
CA ARG A 222 -1.34 24.52 -4.64
C ARG A 222 -2.60 24.37 -5.48
N ILE A 223 -2.68 23.33 -6.29
CA ILE A 223 -3.77 23.18 -7.28
C ILE A 223 -5.08 22.67 -6.68
N GLN A 224 -5.05 22.12 -5.47
CA GLN A 224 -6.22 21.52 -4.84
C GLN A 224 -6.96 22.57 -4.02
N ASP A 225 -8.16 22.93 -4.44
CA ASP A 225 -8.98 23.93 -3.78
C ASP A 225 -9.45 23.49 -2.39
N LYS A 226 -9.60 22.17 -2.18
CA LYS A 226 -10.07 21.57 -0.93
C LYS A 226 -9.02 20.67 -0.31
N MET A 227 -9.06 20.56 1.01
CA MET A 227 -8.32 19.52 1.74
C MET A 227 -8.88 18.15 1.36
N CYS A 228 -8.15 17.43 0.51
CA CYS A 228 -8.40 16.03 0.17
C CYS A 228 -7.26 15.15 0.72
N GLU A 229 -7.40 13.83 0.60
CA GLU A 229 -6.38 12.87 1.06
C GLU A 229 -5.00 13.13 0.43
N ASP A 230 -4.95 13.52 -0.85
CA ASP A 230 -3.70 13.81 -1.54
C ASP A 230 -2.95 15.00 -0.92
N VAL A 231 -3.68 16.06 -0.60
CA VAL A 231 -3.16 17.25 0.07
C VAL A 231 -2.68 16.84 1.47
N HIS A 232 -3.53 16.15 2.24
CA HIS A 232 -3.17 15.68 3.58
C HIS A 232 -1.88 14.85 3.59
N HIS A 233 -1.76 13.83 2.74
CA HIS A 233 -0.55 13.00 2.65
C HIS A 233 0.67 13.81 2.20
N SER A 234 0.51 14.68 1.21
CA SER A 234 1.57 15.57 0.72
C SER A 234 2.16 16.43 1.83
N ILE A 235 1.31 17.01 2.66
CA ILE A 235 1.74 17.84 3.78
C ILE A 235 2.40 17.02 4.88
N MET A 236 1.86 15.84 5.16
CA MET A 236 2.45 14.96 6.16
C MET A 236 3.86 14.50 5.76
N ILE A 237 4.08 14.19 4.47
CA ILE A 237 5.41 13.91 3.93
C ILE A 237 6.34 15.11 4.14
N LEU A 238 5.88 16.33 3.82
CA LEU A 238 6.67 17.53 4.06
C LEU A 238 7.01 17.69 5.53
N GLY A 239 6.07 17.48 6.44
CA GLY A 239 6.29 17.56 7.88
C GLY A 239 7.37 16.61 8.36
N ASN A 240 7.30 15.36 7.95
CA ASN A 240 8.28 14.35 8.32
C ASN A 240 9.68 14.72 7.81
N ILE A 241 9.78 15.15 6.54
CA ILE A 241 11.07 15.54 5.95
C ILE A 241 11.61 16.83 6.58
N LEU A 242 10.78 17.87 6.72
CA LEU A 242 11.16 19.16 7.28
C LEU A 242 11.60 19.08 8.74
N SER A 243 11.12 18.10 9.50
CA SER A 243 11.55 17.90 10.89
C SER A 243 13.06 17.64 11.01
N ASN A 244 13.70 17.16 9.94
CA ASN A 244 15.11 16.76 9.91
C ASN A 244 15.96 17.51 8.86
N THR A 245 15.36 18.46 8.15
CA THR A 245 16.04 19.30 7.16
C THR A 245 16.77 20.47 7.84
N PRO A 246 17.94 20.94 7.39
CA PRO A 246 18.56 22.17 7.94
C PRO A 246 17.68 23.42 7.77
N GLU A 247 17.71 24.35 8.73
CA GLU A 247 16.81 25.52 8.76
C GLU A 247 16.77 26.36 7.47
N GLY A 248 17.92 26.59 6.83
CA GLY A 248 17.99 27.33 5.57
C GLY A 248 17.18 26.66 4.44
N GLU A 249 17.26 25.33 4.35
CA GLU A 249 16.54 24.54 3.36
C GLU A 249 15.06 24.39 3.73
N LYS A 250 14.73 24.29 5.03
CA LYS A 250 13.33 24.34 5.49
C LYS A 250 12.65 25.60 4.98
N ARG A 251 13.25 26.78 5.24
CA ARG A 251 12.71 28.08 4.81
C ARG A 251 12.48 28.14 3.29
N ARG A 252 13.42 27.59 2.51
CA ARG A 252 13.31 27.51 1.05
C ARG A 252 12.14 26.63 0.60
N ILE A 253 11.93 25.47 1.21
CA ILE A 253 10.82 24.57 0.86
C ILE A 253 9.48 25.19 1.24
N ILE A 254 9.41 25.83 2.41
CA ILE A 254 8.17 26.42 2.93
C ILE A 254 7.74 27.63 2.11
N SER A 255 8.68 28.44 1.60
CA SER A 255 8.34 29.56 0.72
C SER A 255 7.70 29.11 -0.60
N LEU A 256 7.76 27.83 -0.94
CA LEU A 256 7.02 27.24 -2.06
C LEU A 256 5.56 26.91 -1.72
N ILE A 257 5.13 27.01 -0.46
CA ILE A 257 3.76 26.66 -0.06
C ILE A 257 2.98 27.96 0.20
N PRO A 258 1.80 28.16 -0.42
CA PRO A 258 0.97 29.33 -0.14
C PRO A 258 0.60 29.41 1.35
N ARG A 259 0.65 30.62 1.92
CA ARG A 259 0.44 30.85 3.36
C ARG A 259 -0.97 30.49 3.81
N ASP A 260 -1.97 30.75 2.97
CA ASP A 260 -3.37 30.36 3.17
C ASP A 260 -3.50 28.84 3.31
N LYS A 261 -2.83 28.07 2.44
CA LYS A 261 -2.80 26.60 2.55
C LYS A 261 -2.12 26.16 3.84
N LEU A 262 -1.01 26.78 4.25
CA LEU A 262 -0.38 26.50 5.55
C LEU A 262 -1.33 26.76 6.73
N GLN A 263 -2.13 27.82 6.68
CA GLN A 263 -3.11 28.14 7.72
C GLN A 263 -4.28 27.15 7.75
N ASP A 264 -4.80 26.77 6.58
CA ASP A 264 -5.83 25.73 6.47
C ASP A 264 -5.34 24.41 7.06
N LEU A 265 -4.04 24.13 6.91
CA LEU A 265 -3.42 22.95 7.51
C LEU A 265 -3.32 23.06 9.01
N VAL A 266 -2.88 24.19 9.57
CA VAL A 266 -2.85 24.37 11.02
C VAL A 266 -4.25 24.15 11.61
N LYS A 267 -5.31 24.65 10.95
CA LYS A 267 -6.70 24.43 11.38
C LYS A 267 -7.14 22.97 11.27
N ALA A 268 -6.83 22.31 10.16
CA ALA A 268 -7.12 20.88 9.98
C ALA A 268 -6.25 19.97 10.88
N SER A 269 -5.10 20.48 11.35
CA SER A 269 -4.11 19.79 12.18
C SER A 269 -4.47 19.70 13.65
N GLY A 270 -5.65 20.13 14.07
CA GLY A 270 -6.14 19.90 15.44
C GLY A 270 -6.01 18.43 15.88
N ASP A 271 -6.01 17.50 14.92
CA ASP A 271 -5.81 16.05 15.11
C ASP A 271 -4.41 15.52 14.73
N LEU A 272 -3.53 16.36 14.16
CA LEU A 272 -2.17 15.97 13.77
C LEU A 272 -1.22 16.00 14.98
N SER A 273 -0.08 15.31 14.86
CA SER A 273 0.88 15.26 15.96
C SER A 273 1.29 16.68 16.37
N ARG A 274 1.29 16.96 17.68
CA ARG A 274 1.72 18.25 18.25
C ARG A 274 3.07 18.71 17.70
N HIS A 275 3.91 17.78 17.28
CA HIS A 275 5.20 18.04 16.66
C HIS A 275 5.07 18.78 15.32
N PHE A 276 4.17 18.34 14.44
CA PHE A 276 3.96 18.98 13.15
C PHE A 276 3.31 20.36 13.29
N THR A 277 2.33 20.48 14.20
CA THR A 277 1.72 21.78 14.53
C THR A 277 2.76 22.77 15.08
N ARG A 278 3.70 22.31 15.92
CA ARG A 278 4.82 23.15 16.39
C ARG A 278 5.72 23.59 15.23
N VAL A 279 6.11 22.65 14.38
CA VAL A 279 6.91 22.96 13.18
C VAL A 279 6.19 24.01 12.33
N LEU A 280 4.90 23.84 12.03
CA LEU A 280 4.14 24.83 11.27
C LEU A 280 4.03 26.19 12.00
N HIS A 281 3.84 26.21 13.32
CA HIS A 281 3.78 27.46 14.08
C HIS A 281 5.11 28.21 14.07
N ASP A 282 6.23 27.51 14.29
CA ASP A 282 7.58 28.09 14.27
C ASP A 282 7.94 28.64 12.87
N LEU A 283 7.22 28.22 11.82
CA LEU A 283 7.45 28.59 10.43
C LEU A 283 6.48 29.65 9.89
N ILE A 284 5.33 29.85 10.54
CA ILE A 284 4.31 30.86 10.15
C ILE A 284 4.51 32.20 10.88
N GLY A 285 5.14 32.16 12.07
CA GLY A 285 5.50 33.34 12.88
C GLY A 285 6.72 34.08 12.32
#